data_AF-A0A7S1K0B4-F1
#
_entry.id   AF-A0A7S1K0B4-F1
#
_cell.length_a   1.000
_cell.length_b   1.000
_cell.length_c   1.000
_cell.angle_alpha   90.00
_cell.angle_beta   90.00
_cell.angle_gamma   90.00
#
_symmetry.space_group_name_H-M   'P 1'
#
loop_
_entity.id
_entity.type
_entity.pdbx_description
1 polymer ?
#
loop_
_entity_poly.entity_id
_entity_poly.type
_entity_poly.pdbx_seq_one_letter_code
_entity_poly.pdbx_strand_id
1 'polypeptide(L)'
;MVKGKPTTSSKGKKAPPPDPLAEKRPKKTSKDPIFEANKRSFRLGGDILPKRDLSRYVKWPHYIKLQRQRRILLARLKVPPALNQFNNTCSKEMAGRVLALFNKYKPETHAERRQRMQREAQQQAEGGDVTMGSRKPYLIKFGLNHITDLVENKIAKLVVIAHDVDPIELVVWLPALCRRKDVPYCIIKGKSRLGQLVHQKTAAAVALSEVRKEDTAAMEQLRNECRIMFNDNTKVQREGSKGSRGVKSQHIQDRRERLAKQEEEKKLKTRI
;
A
#
# COMPACT_ATOMS: atom_id res chain seq x y z
N MET A 1 -33.67 -61.02 51.56
CA MET A 1 -33.93 -60.32 52.84
C MET A 1 -32.59 -60.07 53.55
N VAL A 2 -32.36 -58.86 54.09
CA VAL A 2 -31.84 -58.58 55.47
C VAL A 2 -30.49 -59.28 55.86
N LYS A 3 -29.31 -58.67 56.07
CA LYS A 3 -28.79 -57.41 56.72
C LYS A 3 -27.46 -56.92 56.04
N GLY A 4 -26.78 -55.81 56.38
CA GLY A 4 -27.18 -54.70 57.29
C GLY A 4 -26.09 -53.81 57.97
N LYS A 5 -24.90 -53.55 57.38
CA LYS A 5 -23.83 -52.59 57.86
C LYS A 5 -23.01 -53.02 59.11
N PRO A 6 -21.72 -52.59 59.24
CA PRO A 6 -21.40 -51.23 59.71
C PRO A 6 -20.26 -50.50 58.95
N THR A 7 -20.15 -49.20 59.24
CA THR A 7 -19.19 -48.23 58.67
C THR A 7 -18.09 -47.87 59.67
N THR A 8 -16.84 -47.76 59.22
CA THR A 8 -15.78 -47.05 59.97
C THR A 8 -15.16 -45.95 59.10
N SER A 9 -15.21 -44.72 59.61
CA SER A 9 -14.72 -43.52 58.92
C SER A 9 -13.33 -43.13 59.42
N SER A 10 -12.31 -43.23 58.58
CA SER A 10 -11.01 -42.59 58.85
C SER A 10 -10.99 -41.19 58.24
N LYS A 11 -10.98 -40.17 59.10
CA LYS A 11 -10.89 -38.75 58.70
C LYS A 11 -9.52 -38.48 58.08
N GLY A 12 -9.44 -38.45 56.75
CA GLY A 12 -8.25 -37.96 56.05
C GLY A 12 -7.99 -36.49 56.39
N LYS A 13 -6.86 -36.21 57.07
CA LYS A 13 -6.37 -34.83 57.26
C LYS A 13 -6.01 -34.26 55.89
N LYS A 14 -6.85 -33.37 55.35
CA LYS A 14 -6.47 -32.54 54.18
C LYS A 14 -5.34 -31.61 54.62
N ALA A 15 -4.19 -31.70 53.95
CA ALA A 15 -3.10 -30.75 54.13
C ALA A 15 -3.58 -29.33 53.72
N PRO A 16 -3.09 -28.26 54.38
CA PRO A 16 -3.41 -26.90 53.97
C PRO A 16 -2.85 -26.60 52.57
N PRO A 17 -3.45 -25.67 51.82
CA PRO A 17 -2.91 -25.23 50.53
C PRO A 17 -1.52 -24.60 50.71
N PRO A 18 -0.62 -24.71 49.72
CA PRO A 18 0.75 -24.22 49.81
C PRO A 18 0.79 -22.69 49.90
N ASP A 19 1.72 -22.19 50.73
CA ASP A 19 1.94 -20.77 51.01
C ASP A 19 2.28 -19.97 49.72
N PRO A 20 1.52 -18.92 49.36
CA PRO A 20 1.79 -18.11 48.17
C PRO A 20 3.07 -17.27 48.24
N LEU A 21 3.67 -17.09 49.43
CA LEU A 21 4.94 -16.39 49.64
C LEU A 21 6.15 -17.33 49.67
N ALA A 22 5.95 -18.64 49.55
CA ALA A 22 7.05 -19.59 49.46
C ALA A 22 7.84 -19.41 48.14
N GLU A 23 9.08 -18.91 48.24
CA GLU A 23 10.00 -18.87 47.11
C GLU A 23 10.13 -20.26 46.48
N LYS A 24 9.72 -20.39 45.21
CA LYS A 24 9.94 -21.60 44.41
C LYS A 24 11.44 -21.79 44.19
N ARG A 25 12.11 -22.45 45.14
CA ARG A 25 13.50 -22.90 44.99
C ARG A 25 13.61 -23.62 43.64
N PRO A 26 14.49 -23.17 42.72
CA PRO A 26 14.57 -23.78 41.41
C PRO A 26 14.94 -25.26 41.57
N LYS A 27 14.12 -26.15 41.01
CA LYS A 27 14.45 -27.59 40.95
C LYS A 27 15.80 -27.70 40.24
N LYS A 28 16.84 -28.11 40.98
CA LYS A 28 18.14 -28.44 40.41
C LYS A 28 17.94 -29.63 39.48
N THR A 29 17.85 -29.39 38.18
CA THR A 29 18.02 -30.45 37.20
C THR A 29 19.45 -30.96 37.31
N SER A 30 19.60 -32.25 37.59
CA SER A 30 20.89 -32.93 37.49
C SER A 30 21.36 -32.80 36.04
N LYS A 31 22.55 -32.23 35.84
CA LYS A 31 23.18 -32.22 34.53
C LYS A 31 23.73 -33.62 34.28
N ASP A 32 23.43 -34.19 33.12
CA ASP A 32 23.98 -35.48 32.74
C ASP A 32 25.52 -35.38 32.68
N PRO A 33 26.26 -36.22 33.41
CA PRO A 33 27.72 -36.09 33.52
C PRO A 33 28.47 -36.40 32.20
N ILE A 34 27.75 -36.90 31.18
CA ILE A 34 28.26 -37.22 29.85
C ILE A 34 28.29 -35.97 28.94
N PHE A 35 27.49 -34.93 29.24
CA PHE A 35 27.31 -33.78 28.34
C PHE A 35 27.80 -32.47 28.95
N GLU A 36 29.04 -32.10 28.62
CA GLU A 36 29.65 -30.84 29.04
C GLU A 36 29.21 -29.62 28.20
N ALA A 37 29.13 -28.46 28.85
CA ALA A 37 28.64 -27.23 28.23
C ALA A 37 29.77 -26.43 27.58
N ASN A 38 30.07 -26.73 26.31
CA ASN A 38 31.08 -26.06 25.49
C ASN A 38 30.71 -24.61 25.13
N LYS A 39 30.92 -23.68 26.06
CA LYS A 39 30.70 -22.23 25.87
C LYS A 39 31.74 -21.66 24.91
N ARG A 40 31.28 -20.82 23.97
CA ARG A 40 32.14 -20.04 23.05
C ARG A 40 32.01 -18.55 23.31
N SER A 41 33.10 -17.81 23.15
CA SER A 41 33.18 -16.36 23.27
C SER A 41 33.30 -15.70 21.91
N PHE A 42 32.20 -15.13 21.41
CA PHE A 42 32.18 -14.40 20.12
C PHE A 42 32.53 -12.91 20.25
N ARG A 43 33.30 -12.54 21.29
CA ARG A 43 33.88 -11.19 21.41
C ARG A 43 35.04 -11.04 20.41
N LEU A 44 35.47 -9.80 20.19
CA LEU A 44 36.64 -9.52 19.35
C LEU A 44 37.87 -10.25 19.92
N GLY A 45 38.58 -11.00 19.08
CA GLY A 45 39.73 -11.83 19.49
C GLY A 45 39.38 -13.18 20.15
N GLY A 46 38.09 -13.57 20.18
CA GLY A 46 37.65 -14.88 20.66
C GLY A 46 37.44 -15.91 19.54
N ASP A 47 36.46 -16.79 19.74
CA ASP A 47 36.11 -17.89 18.84
C ASP A 47 35.60 -17.43 17.47
N ILE A 48 35.68 -18.35 16.49
CA ILE A 48 35.11 -18.16 15.15
C ILE A 48 33.62 -17.77 15.25
N LEU A 49 33.30 -16.61 14.69
CA LEU A 49 31.95 -16.04 14.68
C LEU A 49 30.94 -16.97 14.00
N PRO A 50 29.71 -17.10 14.54
CA PRO A 50 28.66 -17.88 13.91
C PRO A 50 28.20 -17.24 12.59
N LYS A 51 27.60 -18.06 11.73
CA LYS A 51 26.87 -17.57 10.55
C LYS A 51 25.74 -16.63 11.02
N ARG A 52 25.66 -15.46 10.40
CA ARG A 52 24.70 -14.38 10.71
C ARG A 52 24.12 -13.83 9.42
N ASP A 53 23.02 -13.07 9.49
CA ASP A 53 22.52 -12.36 8.31
C ASP A 53 23.56 -11.33 7.82
N LEU A 54 24.01 -11.53 6.58
CA LEU A 54 24.95 -10.65 5.89
C LEU A 54 24.27 -9.82 4.79
N SER A 55 22.95 -9.89 4.62
CA SER A 55 22.19 -9.25 3.51
C SER A 55 22.48 -7.75 3.36
N ARG A 56 22.79 -7.05 4.45
CA ARG A 56 23.20 -5.63 4.45
C ARG A 56 24.59 -5.40 3.85
N TYR A 57 25.49 -6.37 3.98
CA TYR A 57 26.91 -6.30 3.61
C TYR A 57 27.25 -7.03 2.31
N VAL A 58 26.31 -7.82 1.76
CA VAL A 58 26.44 -8.48 0.44
C VAL A 58 26.77 -7.47 -0.66
N LYS A 59 27.73 -7.82 -1.53
CA LYS A 59 28.02 -7.11 -2.78
C LYS A 59 26.91 -7.37 -3.81
N TRP A 60 25.84 -6.58 -3.73
CA TRP A 60 24.67 -6.74 -4.59
C TRP A 60 25.00 -6.58 -6.11
N PRO A 61 24.37 -7.37 -6.99
CA PRO A 61 24.44 -7.20 -8.45
C PRO A 61 24.14 -5.78 -8.93
N HIS A 62 24.69 -5.40 -10.09
CA HIS A 62 24.63 -4.03 -10.60
C HIS A 62 23.20 -3.48 -10.70
N TYR A 63 22.26 -4.23 -11.30
CA TYR A 63 20.87 -3.80 -11.46
C TYR A 63 20.16 -3.50 -10.13
N ILE A 64 20.42 -4.31 -9.08
CA ILE A 64 19.86 -4.08 -7.73
C ILE A 64 20.44 -2.82 -7.10
N LYS A 65 21.76 -2.56 -7.27
CA LYS A 65 22.38 -1.32 -6.81
C LYS A 65 21.77 -0.11 -7.51
N LEU A 66 21.65 -0.15 -8.84
CA LEU A 66 21.09 0.93 -9.66
C LEU A 66 19.65 1.26 -9.26
N GLN A 67 18.78 0.26 -9.11
CA GLN A 67 17.39 0.45 -8.65
C GLN A 67 17.32 1.07 -7.25
N ARG A 68 18.13 0.57 -6.29
CA ARG A 68 18.19 1.11 -4.93
C ARG A 68 18.74 2.54 -4.92
N GLN A 69 19.74 2.85 -5.75
CA GLN A 69 20.31 4.19 -5.92
C GLN A 69 19.31 5.15 -6.55
N ARG A 70 18.59 4.79 -7.63
CA ARG A 70 17.51 5.60 -8.24
C ARG A 70 16.47 6.00 -7.18
N ARG A 71 15.99 5.04 -6.38
CA ARG A 71 15.04 5.31 -5.28
C ARG A 71 15.62 6.23 -4.20
N ILE A 72 16.87 6.02 -3.79
CA ILE A 72 17.52 6.88 -2.77
C ILE A 72 17.67 8.30 -3.32
N LEU A 73 18.17 8.46 -4.54
CA LEU A 73 18.42 9.74 -5.20
C LEU A 73 17.12 10.56 -5.30
N LEU A 74 16.02 9.96 -5.75
CA LEU A 74 14.70 10.61 -5.79
C LEU A 74 14.19 11.03 -4.40
N ALA A 75 14.58 10.32 -3.33
CA ALA A 75 14.25 10.69 -1.95
C ALA A 75 15.23 11.70 -1.32
N ARG A 76 16.40 11.95 -1.92
CA ARG A 76 17.39 12.96 -1.47
C ARG A 76 17.23 14.29 -2.19
N LEU A 77 16.99 14.26 -3.49
CA LEU A 77 16.83 15.48 -4.29
C LEU A 77 15.55 16.23 -3.90
N LYS A 78 15.58 17.55 -4.13
CA LYS A 78 14.37 18.37 -4.13
C LYS A 78 13.61 18.07 -5.42
N VAL A 79 12.38 17.57 -5.30
CA VAL A 79 11.55 17.17 -6.45
C VAL A 79 10.50 18.25 -6.71
N PRO A 80 10.40 18.81 -7.93
CA PRO A 80 9.39 19.83 -8.26
C PRO A 80 7.96 19.38 -7.95
N PRO A 81 7.02 20.30 -7.62
CA PRO A 81 5.64 19.94 -7.26
C PRO A 81 4.91 19.16 -8.37
N ALA A 82 5.16 19.48 -9.64
CA ALA A 82 4.58 18.78 -10.80
C ALA A 82 4.94 17.28 -10.85
N LEU A 83 6.06 16.86 -10.25
CA LEU A 83 6.43 15.46 -10.07
C LEU A 83 6.05 14.94 -8.68
N ASN A 84 6.17 15.77 -7.64
CA ASN A 84 5.84 15.39 -6.26
C ASN A 84 4.35 15.07 -6.07
N GLN A 85 3.46 15.66 -6.86
CA GLN A 85 2.01 15.38 -6.82
C GLN A 85 1.69 13.88 -6.97
N PHE A 86 2.50 13.10 -7.69
CA PHE A 86 2.30 11.65 -7.84
C PHE A 86 2.62 10.84 -6.57
N ASN A 87 3.41 11.39 -5.63
CA ASN A 87 3.60 10.76 -4.32
C ASN A 87 2.36 10.88 -3.42
N ASN A 88 1.52 11.89 -3.68
CA ASN A 88 0.28 12.14 -2.95
C ASN A 88 -0.85 11.31 -3.59
N THR A 89 -1.06 10.10 -3.10
CA THR A 89 -2.06 9.16 -3.64
C THR A 89 -3.25 8.98 -2.70
N CYS A 90 -4.36 8.47 -3.23
CA CYS A 90 -5.52 8.11 -2.42
C CYS A 90 -5.20 7.18 -1.23
N SER A 91 -6.00 7.28 -0.17
CA SER A 91 -5.98 6.31 0.93
C SER A 91 -6.32 4.90 0.43
N LYS A 92 -5.92 3.87 1.18
CA LYS A 92 -6.16 2.46 0.82
C LYS A 92 -7.67 2.18 0.65
N GLU A 93 -8.49 2.76 1.52
CA GLU A 93 -9.96 2.62 1.54
C GLU A 93 -10.61 3.31 0.34
N MET A 94 -10.27 4.57 0.08
CA MET A 94 -10.77 5.32 -1.07
C MET A 94 -10.37 4.65 -2.39
N ALA A 95 -9.10 4.21 -2.51
CA ALA A 95 -8.65 3.44 -3.67
C ALA A 95 -9.39 2.10 -3.79
N GLY A 96 -9.78 1.46 -2.68
CA GLY A 96 -10.65 0.29 -2.68
C GLY A 96 -12.03 0.58 -3.29
N ARG A 97 -12.70 1.65 -2.85
CA ARG A 97 -14.01 2.08 -3.38
C ARG A 97 -13.95 2.44 -4.87
N VAL A 98 -12.95 3.22 -5.30
CA VAL A 98 -12.75 3.56 -6.72
C VAL A 98 -12.56 2.30 -7.57
N LEU A 99 -11.67 1.39 -7.17
CA LEU A 99 -11.41 0.18 -7.94
C LEU A 99 -12.60 -0.79 -7.94
N ALA A 100 -13.39 -0.86 -6.87
CA ALA A 100 -14.62 -1.64 -6.80
C ALA A 100 -15.69 -1.13 -7.78
N LEU A 101 -15.89 0.20 -7.84
CA LEU A 101 -16.78 0.82 -8.84
C LEU A 101 -16.28 0.50 -10.26
N PHE A 102 -15.01 0.78 -10.56
CA PHE A 102 -14.44 0.54 -11.89
C PHE A 102 -14.52 -0.95 -12.30
N ASN A 103 -14.38 -1.89 -11.36
CA ASN A 103 -14.48 -3.32 -11.65
C ASN A 103 -15.88 -3.76 -12.16
N LYS A 104 -16.94 -2.95 -11.98
CA LYS A 104 -18.26 -3.18 -12.59
C LYS A 104 -18.34 -2.82 -14.09
N TYR A 105 -17.42 -1.97 -14.56
CA TYR A 105 -17.43 -1.34 -15.90
C TYR A 105 -16.27 -1.86 -16.78
N LYS A 106 -15.80 -3.08 -16.55
CA LYS A 106 -14.68 -3.67 -17.29
C LYS A 106 -15.01 -3.81 -18.79
N PRO A 107 -14.06 -3.54 -19.70
CA PRO A 107 -14.21 -3.89 -21.11
C PRO A 107 -14.17 -5.41 -21.28
N GLU A 108 -14.83 -5.91 -22.31
CA GLU A 108 -14.86 -7.34 -22.65
C GLU A 108 -13.47 -7.92 -22.93
N THR A 109 -13.29 -9.20 -22.59
CA THR A 109 -12.11 -9.96 -23.05
C THR A 109 -12.21 -10.32 -24.54
N HIS A 110 -11.08 -10.67 -25.16
CA HIS A 110 -11.06 -11.17 -26.55
C HIS A 110 -11.83 -12.49 -26.74
N ALA A 111 -12.06 -13.26 -25.67
CA ALA A 111 -12.91 -14.45 -25.72
C ALA A 111 -14.40 -14.05 -25.74
N GLU A 112 -14.83 -13.20 -24.81
CA GLU A 112 -16.19 -12.65 -24.74
C GLU A 112 -16.57 -11.93 -26.05
N ARG A 113 -15.70 -11.06 -26.57
CA ARG A 113 -15.94 -10.34 -27.83
C ARG A 113 -16.14 -11.31 -29.00
N ARG A 114 -15.37 -12.39 -29.10
CA ARG A 114 -15.56 -13.41 -30.15
C ARG A 114 -16.89 -14.13 -30.00
N GLN A 115 -17.27 -14.52 -28.78
CA GLN A 115 -18.59 -15.14 -28.52
C GLN A 115 -19.75 -14.18 -28.78
N ARG A 116 -19.58 -12.87 -28.54
CA ARG A 116 -20.59 -11.85 -28.85
C ARG A 116 -20.77 -11.72 -30.36
N MET A 117 -19.67 -11.55 -31.12
CA MET A 117 -19.72 -11.48 -32.59
C MET A 117 -20.25 -12.77 -33.22
N GLN A 118 -19.97 -13.94 -32.64
CA GLN A 118 -20.56 -15.22 -33.09
C GLN A 118 -22.08 -15.26 -32.88
N ARG A 119 -22.57 -14.80 -31.72
CA ARG A 119 -24.02 -14.70 -31.43
C ARG A 119 -24.71 -13.67 -32.31
N GLU A 120 -24.09 -12.50 -32.50
CA GLU A 120 -24.57 -11.44 -33.42
C GLU A 120 -24.67 -11.98 -34.86
N ALA A 121 -23.65 -12.71 -35.33
CA ALA A 121 -23.66 -13.31 -36.67
C ALA A 121 -24.70 -14.43 -36.84
N GLN A 122 -24.92 -15.26 -35.81
CA GLN A 122 -25.97 -16.28 -35.81
C GLN A 122 -27.37 -15.65 -35.89
N GLN A 123 -27.65 -14.65 -35.05
CA GLN A 123 -28.91 -13.92 -35.04
C GLN A 123 -29.18 -13.22 -36.39
N GLN A 124 -28.14 -12.65 -37.01
CA GLN A 124 -28.24 -12.03 -38.34
C GLN A 124 -28.57 -13.07 -39.44
N ALA A 125 -28.00 -14.27 -39.35
CA ALA A 125 -28.23 -15.37 -40.29
C ALA A 125 -29.63 -15.98 -40.13
N GLU A 126 -30.17 -15.99 -38.90
CA GLU A 126 -31.54 -16.40 -38.57
C GLU A 126 -32.59 -15.33 -38.94
N GLY A 127 -32.19 -14.22 -39.58
CA GLY A 127 -33.08 -13.15 -40.03
C GLY A 127 -33.48 -12.14 -38.94
N GLY A 128 -32.86 -12.21 -37.76
CA GLY A 128 -33.06 -11.25 -36.67
C GLY A 128 -32.38 -9.91 -36.94
N ASP A 129 -33.05 -8.82 -36.56
CA ASP A 129 -32.48 -7.47 -36.63
C ASP A 129 -31.49 -7.23 -35.47
N VAL A 130 -30.19 -7.24 -35.80
CA VAL A 130 -29.09 -7.00 -34.85
C VAL A 130 -29.09 -5.58 -34.27
N THR A 131 -29.74 -4.61 -34.94
CA THR A 131 -29.70 -3.20 -34.54
C THR A 131 -30.62 -2.88 -33.35
N MET A 132 -31.72 -3.62 -33.18
CA MET A 132 -32.75 -3.37 -32.16
C MET A 132 -32.28 -3.57 -30.71
N GLY A 133 -31.25 -4.40 -30.47
CA GLY A 133 -30.79 -4.79 -29.13
C GLY A 133 -29.56 -4.03 -28.60
N SER A 134 -28.75 -3.44 -29.47
CA SER A 134 -27.39 -2.98 -29.14
C SER A 134 -27.36 -1.61 -28.44
N ARG A 135 -27.85 -1.54 -27.20
CA ARG A 135 -27.67 -0.35 -26.33
C ARG A 135 -26.17 -0.13 -26.06
N LYS A 136 -25.69 1.09 -26.29
CA LYS A 136 -24.31 1.53 -26.03
C LYS A 136 -23.82 1.04 -24.66
N PRO A 137 -22.76 0.21 -24.58
CA PRO A 137 -22.33 -0.37 -23.32
C PRO A 137 -21.59 0.66 -22.46
N TYR A 138 -21.91 0.67 -21.16
CA TYR A 138 -21.20 1.44 -20.15
C TYR A 138 -19.87 0.74 -19.85
N LEU A 139 -18.78 1.25 -20.41
CA LEU A 139 -17.44 0.68 -20.28
C LEU A 139 -16.44 1.73 -19.81
N ILE A 140 -15.45 1.26 -19.04
CA ILE A 140 -14.20 1.96 -18.78
C ILE A 140 -13.58 2.47 -20.09
N LYS A 141 -13.11 3.71 -20.05
CA LYS A 141 -12.30 4.32 -21.09
C LYS A 141 -10.83 4.22 -20.69
N PHE A 142 -9.99 3.74 -21.61
CA PHE A 142 -8.58 3.48 -21.36
C PHE A 142 -7.74 3.81 -22.61
N GLY A 143 -6.43 3.93 -22.42
CA GLY A 143 -5.50 4.50 -23.40
C GLY A 143 -5.31 5.99 -23.15
N LEU A 144 -4.07 6.48 -23.24
CA LEU A 144 -3.73 7.83 -22.81
C LEU A 144 -4.43 8.88 -23.68
N ASN A 145 -4.26 8.80 -25.01
CA ASN A 145 -4.86 9.72 -25.99
C ASN A 145 -6.39 9.75 -25.88
N HIS A 146 -7.03 8.58 -25.78
CA HIS A 146 -8.49 8.50 -25.64
C HIS A 146 -9.00 9.15 -24.34
N ILE A 147 -8.27 9.02 -23.23
CA ILE A 147 -8.62 9.71 -21.98
C ILE A 147 -8.45 11.22 -22.14
N THR A 148 -7.45 11.68 -22.89
CA THR A 148 -7.16 13.11 -23.03
C THR A 148 -8.22 13.80 -23.87
N ASP A 149 -8.67 13.15 -24.95
CA ASP A 149 -9.82 13.62 -25.76
C ASP A 149 -11.10 13.71 -24.90
N LEU A 150 -11.34 12.74 -24.01
CA LEU A 150 -12.50 12.72 -23.12
C LEU A 150 -12.44 13.80 -22.03
N VAL A 151 -11.24 14.15 -21.55
CA VAL A 151 -11.05 15.26 -20.61
C VAL A 151 -11.19 16.61 -21.33
N GLU A 152 -10.64 16.74 -22.53
CA GLU A 152 -10.72 17.97 -23.31
C GLU A 152 -12.16 18.33 -23.71
N ASN A 153 -12.95 17.32 -24.07
CA ASN A 153 -14.37 17.47 -24.38
C ASN A 153 -15.28 17.47 -23.14
N LYS A 154 -14.72 17.38 -21.92
CA LYS A 154 -15.47 17.29 -20.64
C LYS A 154 -16.45 16.11 -20.56
N ILE A 155 -16.22 15.05 -21.33
CA ILE A 155 -17.03 13.83 -21.35
C ILE A 155 -16.64 12.88 -20.20
N ALA A 156 -15.38 12.94 -19.75
CA ALA A 156 -14.92 12.20 -18.57
C ALA A 156 -15.51 12.79 -17.27
N LYS A 157 -16.18 11.96 -16.46
CA LYS A 157 -16.72 12.36 -15.14
C LYS A 157 -15.74 12.14 -13.99
N LEU A 158 -14.87 11.15 -14.12
CA LEU A 158 -13.81 10.82 -13.15
C LEU A 158 -12.61 10.18 -13.87
N VAL A 159 -11.40 10.67 -13.61
CA VAL A 159 -10.14 10.16 -14.17
C VAL A 159 -9.25 9.59 -13.06
N VAL A 160 -8.74 8.38 -13.27
CA VAL A 160 -7.83 7.68 -12.36
C VAL A 160 -6.45 7.59 -13.02
N ILE A 161 -5.43 8.09 -12.34
CA ILE A 161 -4.05 8.16 -12.83
C ILE A 161 -3.16 7.26 -11.95
N ALA A 162 -2.25 6.50 -12.55
CA ALA A 162 -1.28 5.71 -11.79
C ALA A 162 -0.09 6.57 -11.32
N HIS A 163 0.41 6.30 -10.11
CA HIS A 163 1.57 7.03 -9.57
C HIS A 163 2.95 6.58 -10.12
N ASP A 164 3.01 5.40 -10.74
CA ASP A 164 4.24 4.65 -11.03
C ASP A 164 4.45 4.45 -12.54
N VAL A 165 3.95 5.40 -13.34
CA VAL A 165 4.22 5.47 -14.79
C VAL A 165 5.69 5.86 -14.99
N ASP A 166 6.37 5.15 -15.88
CA ASP A 166 7.79 5.32 -16.23
C ASP A 166 7.84 5.03 -17.74
N PRO A 167 8.12 6.00 -18.63
CA PRO A 167 8.44 7.42 -18.36
C PRO A 167 7.27 8.21 -17.75
N ILE A 168 7.56 9.14 -16.83
CA ILE A 168 6.54 9.91 -16.07
C ILE A 168 5.90 11.01 -16.93
N GLU A 169 6.64 11.50 -17.91
CA GLU A 169 6.33 12.56 -18.88
C GLU A 169 4.97 12.33 -19.57
N LEU A 170 4.60 11.06 -19.77
CA LEU A 170 3.30 10.65 -20.31
C LEU A 170 2.10 11.13 -19.48
N VAL A 171 2.26 11.34 -18.17
CA VAL A 171 1.17 11.71 -17.26
C VAL A 171 1.39 13.00 -16.48
N VAL A 172 2.59 13.61 -16.45
CA VAL A 172 2.88 14.84 -15.66
C VAL A 172 1.85 15.96 -15.88
N TRP A 173 1.42 16.13 -17.13
CA TRP A 173 0.50 17.17 -17.57
C TRP A 173 -0.98 16.84 -17.35
N LEU A 174 -1.34 15.56 -17.20
CA LEU A 174 -2.73 15.12 -17.10
C LEU A 174 -3.47 15.70 -15.86
N PRO A 175 -2.88 15.76 -14.65
CA PRO A 175 -3.47 16.49 -13.52
C PRO A 175 -3.76 17.97 -13.82
N ALA A 176 -2.89 18.65 -14.57
CA ALA A 176 -3.09 20.06 -14.93
C ALA A 176 -4.21 20.23 -15.97
N LEU A 177 -4.30 19.32 -16.94
CA LEU A 177 -5.39 19.27 -17.93
C LEU A 177 -6.75 19.03 -17.25
N CYS A 178 -6.83 18.02 -16.36
CA CYS A 178 -8.04 17.72 -15.60
C CYS A 178 -8.53 18.93 -14.79
N ARG A 179 -7.62 19.65 -14.10
CA ARG A 179 -7.97 20.90 -13.39
C ARG A 179 -8.47 21.98 -14.34
N ARG A 180 -7.78 22.23 -15.46
CA ARG A 180 -8.18 23.27 -16.44
C ARG A 180 -9.54 22.98 -17.10
N LYS A 181 -9.92 21.71 -17.24
CA LYS A 181 -11.21 21.28 -17.82
C LYS A 181 -12.30 21.03 -16.78
N ASP A 182 -12.00 21.23 -15.49
CA ASP A 182 -12.87 20.96 -14.32
C ASP A 182 -13.32 19.49 -14.17
N VAL A 183 -12.47 18.56 -14.58
CA VAL A 183 -12.71 17.11 -14.44
C VAL A 183 -12.09 16.61 -13.13
N PRO A 184 -12.85 15.99 -12.21
CA PRO A 184 -12.30 15.35 -11.02
C PRO A 184 -11.29 14.25 -11.40
N TYR A 185 -10.10 14.29 -10.80
CA TYR A 185 -9.09 13.25 -10.98
C TYR A 185 -8.60 12.69 -9.65
N CYS A 186 -8.02 11.49 -9.69
CA CYS A 186 -7.36 10.91 -8.53
C CYS A 186 -6.11 10.12 -8.91
N ILE A 187 -5.16 10.01 -7.96
CA ILE A 187 -3.89 9.32 -8.17
C ILE A 187 -3.86 8.05 -7.29
N ILE A 188 -3.78 6.88 -7.92
CA ILE A 188 -3.80 5.57 -7.25
C ILE A 188 -2.44 4.86 -7.36
N LYS A 189 -2.08 4.12 -6.30
CA LYS A 189 -0.87 3.29 -6.30
C LYS A 189 -1.04 2.04 -7.17
N GLY A 190 -0.20 1.93 -8.21
CA GLY A 190 0.03 0.72 -9.00
C GLY A 190 -0.65 0.73 -10.37
N LYS A 191 0.10 1.07 -11.43
CA LYS A 191 -0.34 0.95 -12.84
C LYS A 191 -0.79 -0.46 -13.23
N SER A 192 -0.27 -1.49 -12.56
CA SER A 192 -0.69 -2.89 -12.74
C SER A 192 -2.12 -3.14 -12.24
N ARG A 193 -2.57 -2.44 -11.17
CA ARG A 193 -3.96 -2.55 -10.67
C ARG A 193 -4.94 -1.93 -11.68
N LEU A 194 -4.54 -0.83 -12.32
CA LEU A 194 -5.32 -0.25 -13.42
C LEU A 194 -5.32 -1.16 -14.66
N GLY A 195 -4.18 -1.79 -14.98
CA GLY A 195 -4.09 -2.78 -16.06
C GLY A 195 -5.07 -3.95 -15.88
N GLN A 196 -5.17 -4.49 -14.65
CA GLN A 196 -6.11 -5.57 -14.30
C GLN A 196 -7.59 -5.20 -14.48
N LEU A 197 -7.95 -3.91 -14.53
CA LEU A 197 -9.31 -3.47 -14.85
C LEU A 197 -9.62 -3.57 -16.35
N VAL A 198 -8.59 -3.47 -17.20
CA VAL A 198 -8.74 -3.36 -18.67
C VAL A 198 -8.10 -4.53 -19.41
N HIS A 199 -7.86 -5.64 -18.70
CA HIS A 199 -7.24 -6.87 -19.22
C HIS A 199 -5.83 -6.66 -19.83
N GLN A 200 -5.07 -5.68 -19.33
CA GLN A 200 -3.69 -5.39 -19.73
C GLN A 200 -2.70 -5.58 -18.56
N LYS A 201 -1.41 -5.71 -18.87
CA LYS A 201 -0.35 -5.81 -17.83
C LYS A 201 -0.26 -4.55 -16.97
N THR A 202 -0.47 -3.37 -17.58
CA THR A 202 -0.39 -2.05 -16.94
C THR A 202 -1.25 -1.04 -17.70
N ALA A 203 -1.86 -0.08 -17.00
CA ALA A 203 -2.48 1.10 -17.62
C ALA A 203 -2.01 2.38 -16.90
N ALA A 204 -1.69 3.43 -17.64
CA ALA A 204 -1.19 4.69 -17.10
C ALA A 204 -2.30 5.57 -16.51
N ALA A 205 -3.45 5.61 -17.17
CA ALA A 205 -4.67 6.24 -16.70
C ALA A 205 -5.89 5.44 -17.17
N VAL A 206 -7.02 5.64 -16.48
CA VAL A 206 -8.33 5.01 -16.75
C VAL A 206 -9.43 6.02 -16.41
N ALA A 207 -10.51 6.10 -17.18
CA ALA A 207 -11.61 7.06 -16.95
C ALA A 207 -13.00 6.41 -17.07
N LEU A 208 -13.99 7.05 -16.43
CA LEU A 208 -15.41 6.76 -16.62
C LEU A 208 -16.12 8.01 -17.20
N SER A 209 -16.85 7.83 -18.30
CA SER A 209 -17.71 8.87 -18.90
C SER A 209 -19.16 8.76 -18.43
N GLU A 210 -19.70 7.55 -18.48
CA GLU A 210 -21.09 7.23 -18.16
C GLU A 210 -21.14 6.02 -17.23
N VAL A 211 -22.15 5.99 -16.36
CA VAL A 211 -22.32 5.04 -15.26
C VAL A 211 -23.82 4.75 -15.13
N ARG A 212 -24.19 3.53 -14.72
CA ARG A 212 -25.60 3.11 -14.55
C ARG A 212 -26.27 3.92 -13.43
N LYS A 213 -27.60 4.07 -13.50
CA LYS A 213 -28.40 4.82 -12.50
C LYS A 213 -28.24 4.32 -11.05
N GLU A 214 -27.92 3.03 -10.87
CA GLU A 214 -27.64 2.43 -9.55
C GLU A 214 -26.33 2.94 -8.94
N ASP A 215 -25.31 3.19 -9.77
CA ASP A 215 -23.96 3.53 -9.35
C ASP A 215 -23.69 5.05 -9.33
N THR A 216 -24.61 5.88 -9.85
CA THR A 216 -24.41 7.35 -9.93
C THR A 216 -24.20 8.01 -8.57
N ALA A 217 -24.87 7.54 -7.51
CA ALA A 217 -24.67 8.07 -6.16
C ALA A 217 -23.24 7.77 -5.62
N ALA A 218 -22.75 6.54 -5.82
CA ALA A 218 -21.39 6.15 -5.45
C ALA A 218 -20.33 6.89 -6.30
N MET A 219 -20.62 7.13 -7.58
CA MET A 219 -19.76 7.95 -8.44
C MET A 219 -19.68 9.39 -7.94
N GLU A 220 -20.80 10.01 -7.56
CA GLU A 220 -20.82 11.41 -7.14
C GLU A 220 -20.10 11.64 -5.82
N GLN A 221 -20.27 10.73 -4.86
CA GLN A 221 -19.48 10.71 -3.61
C GLN A 221 -17.98 10.65 -3.92
N LEU A 222 -17.55 9.73 -4.78
CA LEU A 222 -16.15 9.62 -5.17
C LEU A 222 -15.64 10.85 -5.94
N ARG A 223 -16.45 11.45 -6.83
CA ARG A 223 -16.11 12.69 -7.54
C ARG A 223 -15.83 13.83 -6.55
N ASN A 224 -16.70 14.02 -5.56
CA ASN A 224 -16.56 15.06 -4.56
C ASN A 224 -15.33 14.85 -3.67
N GLU A 225 -15.11 13.64 -3.16
CA GLU A 225 -13.91 13.29 -2.40
C GLU A 225 -12.62 13.51 -3.22
N CYS A 226 -12.60 13.09 -4.50
CA CYS A 226 -11.46 13.31 -5.38
C CYS A 226 -11.20 14.80 -5.61
N ARG A 227 -12.26 15.58 -5.85
CA ARG A 227 -12.17 17.02 -6.14
C ARG A 227 -11.54 17.79 -4.97
N ILE A 228 -12.03 17.54 -3.75
CA ILE A 228 -11.49 18.13 -2.51
C ILE A 228 -10.02 17.74 -2.30
N MET A 229 -9.66 16.46 -2.51
CA MET A 229 -8.32 15.99 -2.23
C MET A 229 -7.27 16.38 -3.29
N PHE A 230 -7.68 16.58 -4.55
CA PHE A 230 -6.77 16.78 -5.68
C PHE A 230 -7.00 18.07 -6.47
N ASN A 231 -8.19 18.30 -7.02
CA ASN A 231 -8.47 19.43 -7.90
C ASN A 231 -8.31 20.77 -7.16
N ASP A 232 -8.99 20.88 -6.02
CA ASP A 232 -9.07 22.11 -5.21
C ASP A 232 -7.85 22.25 -4.26
N ASN A 233 -7.05 21.19 -4.13
CA ASN A 233 -5.91 21.11 -3.23
C ASN A 233 -4.67 21.84 -3.80
N THR A 234 -4.67 23.16 -3.65
CA THR A 234 -3.58 24.05 -4.07
C THR A 234 -2.23 23.78 -3.39
N LYS A 235 -2.20 23.14 -2.21
CA LYS A 235 -0.93 22.79 -1.52
C LYS A 235 -0.08 21.85 -2.37
N VAL A 236 -0.70 20.81 -2.94
CA VAL A 236 -0.03 19.82 -3.81
C VAL A 236 0.60 20.45 -5.06
N GLN A 237 0.07 21.60 -5.51
CA GLN A 237 0.58 22.34 -6.67
C GLN A 237 1.83 23.19 -6.33
N ARG A 238 2.00 23.57 -5.06
CA ARG A 238 3.08 24.47 -4.59
C ARG A 238 4.19 23.70 -3.87
N GLU A 239 3.85 22.61 -3.17
CA GLU A 239 4.77 21.85 -2.34
C GLU A 239 5.54 20.77 -3.11
N GLY A 240 6.76 21.13 -3.52
CA GLY A 240 7.78 20.16 -3.93
C GLY A 240 8.30 19.33 -2.76
N SER A 241 8.93 18.19 -3.06
CA SER A 241 9.67 17.44 -2.04
C SER A 241 10.86 18.26 -1.57
N LYS A 242 11.02 18.42 -0.26
CA LYS A 242 12.16 19.14 0.35
C LYS A 242 13.47 18.33 0.33
N GLY A 243 13.40 17.04 -0.02
CA GLY A 243 14.50 16.08 0.12
C GLY A 243 14.67 15.61 1.57
N SER A 244 14.97 14.33 1.78
CA SER A 244 15.21 13.74 3.11
C SER A 244 16.70 13.47 3.34
N ARG A 245 17.21 13.63 4.56
CA ARG A 245 18.58 13.23 4.92
C ARG A 245 18.69 11.73 5.19
N GLY A 246 19.89 11.17 5.06
CA GLY A 246 20.15 9.76 5.40
C GLY A 246 20.05 9.51 6.91
N VAL A 247 19.53 8.35 7.30
CA VAL A 247 19.30 7.98 8.71
C VAL A 247 20.54 8.17 9.60
N LYS A 248 21.74 7.78 9.10
CA LYS A 248 23.01 8.05 9.82
C LYS A 248 23.27 9.54 10.01
N SER A 249 23.04 10.35 8.98
CA SER A 249 23.23 11.81 9.00
C SER A 249 22.19 12.50 9.89
N GLN A 250 20.95 12.01 9.91
CA GLN A 250 19.91 12.44 10.85
C GLN A 250 20.39 12.18 12.29
N HIS A 251 20.74 10.94 12.64
CA HIS A 251 21.20 10.61 14.01
C HIS A 251 22.45 11.40 14.48
N ILE A 252 23.37 11.76 13.59
CA ILE A 252 24.49 12.65 13.93
C ILE A 252 23.99 14.05 14.28
N GLN A 253 23.02 14.55 13.54
CA GLN A 253 22.42 15.86 13.74
C GLN A 253 21.50 15.89 14.97
N ASP A 254 20.63 14.89 15.14
CA ASP A 254 19.80 14.70 16.34
C ASP A 254 20.66 14.66 17.61
N ARG A 255 21.83 13.99 17.55
CA ARG A 255 22.82 13.96 18.65
C ARG A 255 23.39 15.36 18.93
N ARG A 256 23.79 16.11 17.91
CA ARG A 256 24.34 17.48 18.07
C ARG A 256 23.28 18.42 18.66
N GLU A 257 22.06 18.37 18.16
CA GLU A 257 20.93 19.16 18.65
C GLU A 257 20.58 18.81 20.10
N ARG A 258 20.67 17.53 20.50
CA ARG A 258 20.49 17.10 21.89
C ARG A 258 21.60 17.61 22.82
N LEU A 259 22.85 17.59 22.39
CA LEU A 259 23.98 18.10 23.18
C LEU A 259 23.90 19.63 23.34
N ALA A 260 23.60 20.36 22.27
CA ALA A 260 23.41 21.81 22.33
C ALA A 260 22.29 22.21 23.33
N LYS A 261 21.14 21.53 23.28
CA LYS A 261 20.04 21.74 24.24
C LYS A 261 20.47 21.46 25.69
N GLN A 262 21.24 20.39 25.93
CA GLN A 262 21.78 20.10 27.26
C GLN A 262 22.78 21.16 27.75
N GLU A 263 23.55 21.78 26.85
CA GLU A 263 24.42 22.91 27.19
C GLU A 263 23.63 24.20 27.48
N GLU A 264 22.58 24.48 26.71
CA GLU A 264 21.67 25.61 26.96
C GLU A 264 20.92 25.45 28.28
N GLU A 265 20.36 24.27 28.57
CA GLU A 265 19.72 23.94 29.85
C GLU A 265 20.68 24.10 31.03
N LYS A 266 21.95 23.69 30.88
CA LYS A 266 22.99 23.92 31.90
C LYS A 266 23.25 25.42 32.09
N LYS A 267 23.51 26.16 31.00
CA LYS A 267 23.76 27.61 31.04
C LYS A 267 22.58 28.38 31.67
N LEU A 268 21.34 27.95 31.42
CA LEU A 268 20.15 28.54 32.03
C LEU A 268 20.11 28.25 33.55
N LYS A 269 20.39 27.02 33.96
CA LYS A 269 20.48 26.61 35.38
C LYS A 269 21.63 27.25 36.15
N THR A 270 22.68 27.72 35.47
CA THR A 270 23.81 28.46 36.09
C THR A 270 23.63 29.99 36.03
N ARG A 271 22.48 30.47 35.56
CA ARG A 271 22.11 31.90 35.50
C ARG A 271 21.04 32.30 36.54
N ILE A 272 20.67 31.36 37.41
CA ILE A 272 19.83 31.52 38.60
C ILE A 272 20.73 31.29 39.80
#